data_AF-A0A962M9I0-F1
#
_entry.id   AF-A0A962M9I0-F1
#
_cell.length_a   1.000
_cell.length_b   1.000
_cell.length_c   1.000
_cell.angle_alpha   90.00
_cell.angle_beta   90.00
_cell.angle_gamma   90.00
#
_symmetry.space_group_name_H-M   'P 1'
#
loop_
_entity.id
_entity.type
_entity.pdbx_description
1 polymer ?
#
loop_
_entity_poly.entity_id
_entity_poly.type
_entity_poly.pdbx_seq_one_letter_code
_entity_poly.pdbx_strand_id
1 'polypeptide(L)'
;MRTITTRPYYIRRYIKPGTRILIKLINNKTIFSQLYGYSDDRVQYIRSAGTYTRVYQRYKDKHIISCKFPTGFVVRLSFMTLVTLGRNSNIKHKKRFLTKAGLNINFGFKSKVRGVAMNPVDHPHGGRTKSNSPEMSPWG
;
A
#
# COMPACT_ATOMS: atom_id res chain seq x y z
N MET A 1 -42.50 23.55 -5.73
CA MET A 1 -41.36 22.62 -5.89
C MET A 1 -40.06 23.34 -5.56
N ARG A 2 -39.56 23.22 -4.33
CA ARG A 2 -38.29 23.85 -3.92
C ARG A 2 -37.14 22.93 -4.33
N THR A 3 -36.35 23.36 -5.30
CA THR A 3 -35.11 22.70 -5.69
C THR A 3 -34.16 22.70 -4.49
N ILE A 4 -33.91 21.52 -3.94
CA ILE A 4 -32.98 21.29 -2.84
C ILE A 4 -31.56 21.50 -3.39
N THR A 5 -31.15 22.76 -3.49
CA THR A 5 -29.78 23.22 -3.75
C THR A 5 -28.99 23.25 -2.42
N THR A 6 -29.24 22.31 -1.51
CA THR A 6 -28.58 22.27 -0.20
C THR A 6 -27.50 21.20 -0.14
N ARG A 7 -26.39 21.34 -0.89
CA ARG A 7 -25.14 20.65 -0.54
C ARG A 7 -23.96 21.58 -0.86
N PRO A 8 -23.27 22.14 0.17
CA PRO A 8 -22.07 21.45 0.65
C PRO A 8 -21.69 21.65 2.14
N TYR A 9 -22.53 22.20 3.02
CA TYR A 9 -22.11 22.47 4.41
C TYR A 9 -22.09 21.23 5.31
N TYR A 10 -23.07 20.32 5.17
CA TYR A 10 -23.13 19.12 6.01
C TYR A 10 -21.99 18.13 5.75
N ILE A 11 -21.55 17.97 4.50
CA ILE A 11 -20.51 16.98 4.13
C ILE A 11 -19.16 17.33 4.77
N ARG A 12 -18.81 18.63 4.88
CA ARG A 12 -17.53 19.07 5.44
C ARG A 12 -17.35 18.66 6.91
N ARG A 13 -18.44 18.54 7.68
CA ARG A 13 -18.45 18.14 9.09
C ARG A 13 -18.10 16.65 9.31
N TYR A 14 -18.23 15.82 8.29
CA TYR A 14 -17.92 14.37 8.32
C TYR A 14 -16.55 13.99 7.72
N ILE A 15 -15.83 14.97 7.15
CA ILE A 15 -14.46 14.76 6.64
C ILE A 15 -13.49 14.93 7.82
N LYS A 16 -13.47 13.91 8.68
CA LYS A 16 -12.47 13.77 9.75
C LYS A 16 -11.48 12.66 9.37
N PRO A 17 -10.20 12.76 9.72
CA PRO A 17 -9.27 11.64 9.58
C PRO A 17 -9.81 10.41 10.31
N GLY A 18 -9.69 9.23 9.69
CA GLY A 18 -10.19 7.96 10.20
C GLY A 18 -11.63 7.60 9.78
N THR A 19 -12.37 8.50 9.13
CA THR A 19 -13.70 8.14 8.61
C THR A 19 -13.60 7.37 7.30
N ARG A 20 -14.49 6.39 7.12
CA ARG A 20 -14.64 5.62 5.89
C ARG A 20 -15.64 6.32 4.98
N ILE A 21 -15.23 6.67 3.76
CA ILE A 21 -16.07 7.36 2.79
C ILE A 21 -15.79 6.90 1.35
N LEU A 22 -16.72 7.20 0.46
CA LEU A 22 -16.56 6.97 -0.98
C LEU A 22 -15.51 7.91 -1.57
N ILE A 23 -14.64 7.38 -2.42
CA ILE A 23 -13.57 8.14 -3.04
C ILE A 23 -14.07 9.28 -3.94
N LYS A 24 -15.32 9.19 -4.43
CA LYS A 24 -16.03 10.25 -5.15
C LYS A 24 -16.14 11.57 -4.35
N LEU A 25 -16.29 11.47 -3.03
CA LEU A 25 -16.57 12.63 -2.16
C LEU A 25 -15.31 13.38 -1.69
N ILE A 26 -14.13 12.80 -1.96
CA ILE A 26 -12.83 13.24 -1.45
C ILE A 26 -12.28 14.39 -2.33
N ASN A 27 -11.33 15.20 -1.87
CA ASN A 27 -10.62 16.16 -2.74
C ASN A 27 -9.37 15.49 -3.37
N ASN A 28 -8.83 16.01 -4.46
CA ASN A 28 -7.61 15.45 -5.05
C ASN A 28 -6.40 15.57 -4.09
N LYS A 29 -6.39 16.59 -3.23
CA LYS A 29 -5.31 16.87 -2.27
C LYS A 29 -5.37 16.02 -0.99
N THR A 30 -6.53 15.48 -0.65
CA THR A 30 -6.71 14.74 0.60
C THR A 30 -6.06 13.37 0.52
N ILE A 31 -5.33 13.02 1.59
CA ILE A 31 -4.71 11.71 1.75
C ILE A 31 -5.71 10.70 2.31
N PHE A 32 -5.60 9.46 1.87
CA PHE A 32 -6.42 8.35 2.34
C PHE A 32 -5.59 7.06 2.35
N SER A 33 -6.07 6.08 3.09
CA SER A 33 -5.50 4.74 3.22
C SER A 33 -6.62 3.69 3.19
N GLN A 34 -6.27 2.41 3.33
CA GLN A 34 -7.24 1.31 3.41
C GLN A 34 -8.24 1.28 2.25
N LEU A 35 -7.74 0.92 1.07
CA LEU A 35 -8.53 0.89 -0.16
C LEU A 35 -9.25 -0.46 -0.33
N TYR A 36 -10.56 -0.40 -0.54
CA TYR A 36 -11.42 -1.56 -0.74
C TYR A 36 -11.28 -2.13 -2.16
N GLY A 37 -11.32 -3.47 -2.27
CA GLY A 37 -11.39 -4.13 -3.57
C GLY A 37 -12.68 -3.75 -4.32
N TYR A 38 -12.68 -3.93 -5.65
CA TYR A 38 -13.89 -3.71 -6.45
C TYR A 38 -14.93 -4.82 -6.23
N SER A 39 -14.48 -6.07 -6.18
CA SER A 39 -15.33 -7.26 -5.99
C SER A 39 -15.38 -7.75 -4.54
N ASP A 40 -14.50 -7.23 -3.69
CA ASP A 40 -14.36 -7.68 -2.31
C ASP A 40 -14.80 -6.58 -1.35
N ASP A 41 -15.63 -6.92 -0.37
CA ASP A 41 -16.00 -6.06 0.77
C ASP A 41 -14.85 -5.84 1.78
N ARG A 42 -13.62 -6.16 1.39
CA ARG A 42 -12.43 -6.09 2.24
C ARG A 42 -11.44 -5.07 1.71
N VAL A 43 -10.68 -4.51 2.65
CA VAL A 43 -9.53 -3.67 2.32
C VAL A 43 -8.43 -4.55 1.73
N GLN A 44 -8.04 -4.28 0.49
CA GLN A 44 -6.97 -5.00 -0.18
C GLN A 44 -5.67 -4.20 -0.15
N TYR A 45 -5.71 -2.90 -0.40
CA TYR A 45 -4.52 -2.09 -0.64
C TYR A 45 -4.25 -1.05 0.46
N ILE A 46 -2.99 -0.63 0.57
CA ILE A 46 -2.52 0.49 1.42
C ILE A 46 -2.89 0.25 2.89
N ARG A 47 -2.54 -0.94 3.39
CA ARG A 47 -2.80 -1.39 4.77
C ARG A 47 -1.60 -1.23 5.70
N SER A 48 -0.39 -1.16 5.14
CA SER A 48 0.85 -1.16 5.93
C SER A 48 0.98 0.11 6.78
N ALA A 49 1.72 -0.01 7.87
CA ALA A 49 1.96 1.08 8.82
C ALA A 49 2.48 2.34 8.12
N GLY A 50 1.91 3.50 8.46
CA GLY A 50 2.32 4.79 7.90
C GLY A 50 2.08 4.98 6.40
N THR A 51 1.45 4.04 5.69
CA THR A 51 1.15 4.19 4.26
C THR A 51 -0.11 5.03 4.03
N TYR A 52 -0.09 5.78 2.93
CA TYR A 52 -1.21 6.57 2.43
C TYR A 52 -1.06 6.76 0.93
N THR A 53 -2.15 7.18 0.28
CA THR A 53 -2.18 7.57 -1.12
C THR A 53 -3.03 8.82 -1.30
N ARG A 54 -3.00 9.37 -2.51
CA ARG A 54 -3.84 10.49 -2.92
C ARG A 54 -4.39 10.23 -4.32
N VAL A 55 -5.48 10.91 -4.64
CA VAL A 55 -6.02 10.91 -5.99
C VAL A 55 -5.03 11.64 -6.89
N TYR A 56 -4.67 11.01 -8.00
CA TYR A 56 -3.83 11.58 -9.04
C TYR A 56 -4.69 12.35 -10.05
N GLN A 57 -5.68 11.67 -10.64
CA GLN A 57 -6.56 12.24 -11.66
C GLN A 57 -7.97 11.65 -11.55
N ARG A 58 -8.97 12.43 -11.97
CA ARG A 58 -10.37 12.02 -12.02
C ARG A 58 -10.90 12.10 -13.44
N TYR A 59 -11.46 11.01 -13.93
CA TYR A 59 -12.17 10.93 -15.20
C TYR A 59 -13.66 10.85 -14.89
N LYS A 60 -14.33 12.01 -14.85
CA LYS A 60 -15.75 12.10 -14.48
C LYS A 60 -16.64 11.33 -15.44
N ASP A 61 -16.36 11.42 -16.73
CA ASP A 61 -17.16 10.84 -17.81
C ASP A 61 -17.21 9.31 -17.75
N LYS A 62 -16.11 8.70 -17.27
CA LYS A 62 -15.96 7.24 -17.17
C LYS A 62 -16.20 6.71 -15.76
N HIS A 63 -16.53 7.57 -14.79
CA HIS A 63 -16.65 7.22 -13.37
C HIS A 63 -15.40 6.49 -12.80
N ILE A 64 -14.21 6.87 -13.25
CA ILE A 64 -12.92 6.27 -12.86
C ILE A 64 -11.98 7.30 -12.24
N ILE A 65 -11.38 6.94 -11.10
CA ILE A 65 -10.32 7.70 -10.42
C ILE A 65 -9.00 6.97 -10.58
N SER A 66 -7.95 7.71 -10.93
CA SER A 66 -6.58 7.22 -10.88
C SER A 66 -5.92 7.65 -9.58
N CYS A 67 -5.35 6.69 -8.85
CA CYS A 67 -4.65 6.91 -7.59
C CYS A 67 -3.18 6.49 -7.74
N LYS A 68 -2.27 7.27 -7.17
CA LYS A 68 -0.85 6.89 -7.13
C LYS A 68 -0.58 6.08 -5.87
N PHE A 69 -0.21 4.81 -6.04
CA PHE A 69 0.10 3.89 -4.95
C PHE A 69 1.45 4.23 -4.30
N PRO A 70 1.73 3.73 -3.08
CA PRO A 70 3.02 3.97 -2.42
C PRO A 70 4.21 3.42 -3.19
N THR A 71 3.98 2.41 -4.04
CA THR A 71 4.94 1.84 -4.99
C THR A 71 5.30 2.77 -6.15
N GLY A 72 4.50 3.82 -6.38
CA GLY A 72 4.66 4.75 -7.50
C GLY A 72 3.74 4.46 -8.69
N PHE A 73 3.19 3.24 -8.79
CA PHE A 73 2.24 2.87 -9.83
C PHE A 73 0.93 3.66 -9.73
N VAL A 74 0.33 3.95 -10.89
CA VAL A 74 -0.97 4.62 -10.97
C VAL A 74 -2.04 3.58 -11.28
N VAL A 75 -2.98 3.39 -10.35
CA VAL A 75 -4.05 2.40 -10.45
C VAL A 75 -5.39 3.10 -10.67
N ARG A 76 -6.20 2.56 -11.59
CA ARG A 76 -7.56 3.04 -11.89
C ARG A 76 -8.57 2.31 -11.02
N LEU A 77 -9.51 3.05 -10.45
CA LEU A 77 -10.51 2.59 -9.50
C LEU A 77 -11.87 3.21 -9.81
N SER A 78 -12.95 2.54 -9.41
CA SER A 78 -14.29 3.08 -9.53
C SER A 78 -14.52 4.25 -8.57
N PHE A 79 -15.41 5.17 -8.93
CA PHE A 79 -15.88 6.25 -8.04
C PHE A 79 -16.55 5.71 -6.76
N MET A 80 -17.08 4.50 -6.82
CA MET A 80 -17.80 3.85 -5.72
C MET A 80 -16.86 3.13 -4.73
N THR A 81 -15.55 3.12 -4.98
CA THR A 81 -14.60 2.49 -4.05
C THR A 81 -14.59 3.21 -2.69
N LEU A 82 -14.72 2.44 -1.62
CA LEU A 82 -14.57 2.92 -0.25
C LEU A 82 -13.09 3.08 0.11
N VAL A 83 -12.79 4.11 0.89
CA VAL A 83 -11.46 4.37 1.46
C VAL A 83 -11.59 4.99 2.84
N THR A 84 -10.53 4.89 3.64
CA THR A 84 -10.43 5.56 4.94
C THR A 84 -9.62 6.85 4.80
N LEU A 85 -10.13 7.97 5.32
CA LEU A 85 -9.41 9.24 5.31
C LEU A 85 -8.17 9.22 6.22
N GLY A 86 -7.09 9.83 5.76
CA GLY A 86 -5.85 9.95 6.52
C GLY A 86 -4.80 8.89 6.17
N ARG A 87 -3.83 8.76 7.07
CA ARG A 87 -2.68 7.85 6.95
C ARG A 87 -2.82 6.75 7.99
N ASN A 88 -2.34 5.54 7.67
CA ASN A 88 -2.29 4.47 8.66
C ASN A 88 -1.39 4.84 9.84
N SER A 89 -1.70 4.28 11.00
CA SER A 89 -0.97 4.51 12.24
C SER A 89 0.47 3.96 12.19
N ASN A 90 1.23 4.18 13.26
CA ASN A 90 2.60 3.68 13.45
C ASN A 90 3.61 4.12 12.36
N ILE A 91 3.71 5.43 12.16
CA ILE A 91 4.57 6.03 11.13
C ILE A 91 6.06 5.81 11.42
N LYS A 92 6.41 5.72 12.71
CA LYS A 92 7.78 5.49 13.17
C LYS A 92 8.24 4.04 12.99
N HIS A 93 7.38 3.14 12.49
CA HIS A 93 7.74 1.75 12.24
C HIS A 93 8.98 1.59 11.36
N LYS A 94 9.16 2.46 10.34
CA LYS A 94 10.36 2.47 9.47
C LYS A 94 11.65 2.78 10.23
N LYS A 95 11.59 3.54 11.32
CA LYS A 95 12.74 3.95 12.14
C LYS A 95 13.06 2.93 13.25
N ARG A 96 12.31 1.83 13.32
CA ARG A 96 12.55 0.79 14.32
C ARG A 96 13.75 -0.05 13.91
N PHE A 97 14.77 -0.08 14.75
CA PHE A 97 15.88 -1.02 14.63
C PHE A 97 15.65 -2.23 15.52
N LEU A 98 16.10 -3.39 15.06
CA LEU A 98 16.11 -4.61 15.85
C LEU A 98 17.44 -4.68 16.59
N THR A 99 17.39 -4.80 17.91
CA THR A 99 18.59 -4.74 18.75
C THR A 99 19.35 -6.07 18.83
N LYS A 100 18.67 -7.21 18.62
CA LYS A 100 19.24 -8.55 18.69
C LYS A 100 18.61 -9.51 17.69
N ALA A 101 19.37 -10.52 17.26
CA ALA A 101 18.90 -11.54 16.32
C ALA A 101 17.66 -12.30 16.84
N GLY A 102 17.59 -12.59 18.14
CA GLY A 102 16.45 -13.29 18.75
C GLY A 102 15.10 -12.58 18.60
N LEU A 103 15.08 -11.25 18.40
CA LEU A 103 13.82 -10.55 18.11
C LEU A 103 13.21 -10.97 16.78
N ASN A 104 14.03 -11.26 15.76
CA ASN A 104 13.52 -11.78 14.48
C ASN A 104 12.89 -13.17 14.63
N ILE A 105 13.51 -14.02 15.46
CA ILE A 105 12.98 -15.36 15.76
C ILE A 105 11.62 -15.23 16.46
N ASN A 106 11.48 -14.29 17.40
CA ASN A 106 10.20 -14.01 18.06
C ASN A 106 9.13 -13.47 17.10
N PHE A 107 9.53 -12.81 16.00
CA PHE A 107 8.61 -12.42 14.91
C PHE A 107 8.30 -13.55 13.93
N GLY A 108 8.83 -14.75 14.13
CA GLY A 108 8.63 -15.92 13.27
C GLY A 108 9.58 -16.00 12.07
N PHE A 109 10.60 -15.14 11.99
CA PHE A 109 11.60 -15.20 10.91
C PHE A 109 12.77 -16.12 11.30
N LYS A 110 13.02 -17.13 10.47
CA LYS A 110 14.21 -17.99 10.57
C LYS A 110 15.42 -17.35 9.91
N SER A 111 16.63 -17.77 10.32
CA SER A 111 17.88 -17.39 9.67
C SER A 111 17.88 -17.82 8.20
N LYS A 112 18.29 -16.93 7.30
CA LYS A 112 18.44 -17.21 5.86
C LYS A 112 19.92 -17.31 5.50
N VAL A 113 20.29 -18.31 4.72
CA VAL A 113 21.66 -18.52 4.21
C VAL A 113 21.81 -17.81 2.87
N ARG A 114 22.97 -17.18 2.62
CA ARG A 114 23.27 -16.52 1.33
C ARG A 114 23.59 -17.58 0.28
N GLY A 115 23.15 -17.38 -0.97
CA GLY A 115 23.41 -18.32 -2.07
C GLY A 115 24.89 -18.60 -2.32
N VAL A 116 25.77 -17.63 -2.09
CA VAL A 116 27.24 -17.79 -2.22
C VAL A 116 27.83 -18.76 -1.19
N ALA A 117 27.18 -18.93 -0.04
CA ALA A 117 27.63 -19.87 0.99
C ALA A 117 27.13 -21.31 0.73
N MET A 118 26.29 -21.51 -0.28
CA MET A 118 25.73 -22.81 -0.65
C MET A 118 26.63 -23.52 -1.66
N ASN A 119 26.39 -24.81 -1.88
CA ASN A 119 27.10 -25.56 -2.92
C ASN A 119 26.59 -25.15 -4.31
N PRO A 120 27.37 -25.35 -5.38
CA PRO A 120 26.94 -25.08 -6.76
C PRO A 120 25.65 -25.82 -7.18
N VAL A 121 25.34 -26.96 -6.53
CA VAL A 121 24.11 -27.73 -6.75
C VAL A 121 22.87 -27.09 -6.12
N ASP A 122 23.04 -26.37 -5.02
CA ASP A 122 21.94 -25.83 -4.20
C ASP A 122 21.53 -24.42 -4.66
N HIS A 123 22.46 -23.66 -5.23
CA HIS A 123 22.22 -22.31 -5.71
C HIS A 123 23.11 -21.99 -6.91
N PRO A 124 22.62 -21.24 -7.93
CA PRO A 124 23.43 -20.77 -9.06
C PRO A 124 24.67 -19.94 -8.71
N HIS A 125 24.80 -19.52 -7.45
CA HIS A 125 25.90 -18.69 -6.95
C HIS A 125 26.86 -19.46 -6.02
N GLY A 126 26.60 -20.74 -5.79
CA GLY A 126 27.41 -21.56 -4.89
C GLY A 126 28.77 -21.92 -5.48
N GLY A 127 29.72 -22.26 -4.61
CA GLY A 127 31.09 -22.64 -4.98
C GLY A 127 32.16 -21.60 -4.60
N ARG A 128 33.35 -21.73 -5.20
CA ARG A 128 34.55 -20.98 -4.78
C ARG A 128 34.56 -19.53 -5.24
N THR A 129 34.03 -19.25 -6.42
CA THR A 129 33.97 -17.91 -7.00
C THR A 129 32.55 -17.37 -6.84
N LYS A 130 32.42 -16.05 -6.62
CA LYS A 130 31.15 -15.39 -6.96
C LYS A 130 30.97 -15.63 -8.45
N SER A 131 30.08 -16.54 -8.82
CA SER A 131 29.82 -16.92 -10.21
C SER A 131 29.75 -15.66 -11.08
N ASN A 132 30.43 -15.62 -12.23
CA ASN A 132 30.32 -14.52 -13.21
C ASN A 132 28.92 -14.43 -13.87
N SER A 133 27.93 -15.07 -13.27
CA SER A 133 26.54 -15.11 -13.68
C SER A 133 25.79 -13.89 -13.12
N PRO A 134 24.74 -13.41 -13.82
CA PRO A 134 23.88 -12.34 -13.29
C PRO A 134 23.26 -12.75 -11.96
N GLU A 135 22.87 -11.77 -11.14
CA GLU A 135 22.19 -12.02 -9.86
C GLU A 135 20.88 -12.80 -10.10
N MET A 136 20.80 -14.00 -9.55
CA MET A 136 19.72 -14.96 -9.79
C MET A 136 19.10 -15.45 -8.48
N SER A 137 17.86 -15.92 -8.61
CA SER A 137 17.20 -16.66 -7.54
C SER A 137 17.73 -18.11 -7.49
N PRO A 138 17.40 -18.89 -6.45
CA PRO A 138 17.73 -20.32 -6.41
C PRO A 138 17.16 -21.12 -7.61
N TRP A 139 16.17 -20.59 -8.33
CA TRP A 139 15.49 -21.26 -9.46
C TRP A 139 15.87 -20.68 -10.83
N GLY A 140 16.91 -19.85 -10.92
CA GLY A 140 17.22 -19.02 -12.09
C GLY A 140 16.48 -17.70 -12.02
#